data_AF-A0A484ZHR2-F1
#
_entry.id   AF-A0A484ZHR2-F1
#
_cell.length_a   1.000
_cell.length_b   1.000
_cell.length_c   1.000
_cell.angle_alpha   90.00
_cell.angle_beta   90.00
_cell.angle_gamma   90.00
#
_symmetry.space_group_name_H-M   'P 1'
#
loop_
_entity.id
_entity.type
_entity.pdbx_description
1 polymer ?
#
loop_
_entity_poly.entity_id
_entity_poly.type
_entity_poly.pdbx_seq_one_letter_code
_entity_poly.pdbx_strand_id
1 'polypeptide(L)'
;MTIGKLYPGGTNLLSYIVMFGNQNTLQAVLPMINWQDENLYYSRGYSLILAHAAGRVAGVLRGGSDEKSEDAVSAFALFLNKLLEEKITVSDEQLWNIVTNDFYINNGRDKGNVFNREAIKTICDSSVGAQFLTYVNHLDKNYTNERIKLSVAEITKVCGG
;
A
#
# COMPACT_ATOMS: atom_id res chain seq x y z
N MET A 1 5.95 26.14 2.17
CA MET A 1 6.95 25.16 2.61
C MET A 1 6.98 24.07 1.56
N THR A 2 8.12 23.89 0.91
CA THR A 2 8.24 23.28 -0.41
C THR A 2 8.32 21.76 -0.30
N ILE A 3 7.32 21.08 -0.85
CA ILE A 3 7.34 19.65 -1.19
C ILE A 3 8.49 19.43 -2.19
N GLY A 4 9.38 18.48 -1.95
CA GLY A 4 10.28 17.97 -3.02
C GLY A 4 11.79 18.09 -2.82
N LYS A 5 12.32 18.22 -1.60
CA LYS A 5 13.75 17.98 -1.36
C LYS A 5 13.95 17.15 -0.11
N LEU A 6 13.92 15.83 -0.28
CA LEU A 6 14.60 14.78 0.48
C LEU A 6 13.91 13.46 0.13
N TYR A 7 14.45 12.69 -0.83
CA TYR A 7 14.39 11.24 -0.68
C TYR A 7 15.63 10.93 0.18
N PRO A 8 15.47 10.51 1.45
CA PRO A 8 15.10 9.13 1.77
C PRO A 8 14.10 9.02 2.95
N GLY A 9 13.21 8.03 2.90
CA GLY A 9 12.29 7.72 4.01
C GLY A 9 10.81 7.86 3.68
N GLY A 10 10.43 7.72 2.40
CA GLY A 10 9.03 7.59 2.02
C GLY A 10 8.45 6.40 2.75
N THR A 11 7.45 6.65 3.60
CA THR A 11 6.72 5.60 4.30
C THR A 11 5.98 4.76 3.25
N ASN A 12 6.66 3.76 2.69
CA ASN A 12 6.03 2.70 1.91
C ASN A 12 5.10 1.90 2.83
N LEU A 13 4.19 1.10 2.27
CA LEU A 13 3.25 0.28 3.03
C LEU A 13 3.94 -0.49 4.18
N LEU A 14 5.15 -0.94 3.87
CA LEU A 14 6.21 -1.45 4.74
C LEU A 14 6.46 -0.63 6.02
N SER A 15 6.81 0.64 5.87
CA SER A 15 7.10 1.53 6.99
C SER A 15 5.82 1.89 7.76
N TYR A 16 4.67 1.89 7.08
CA TYR A 16 3.37 2.24 7.66
C TYR A 16 2.86 1.15 8.62
N ILE A 17 2.92 -0.11 8.20
CA ILE A 17 2.59 -1.27 9.04
C ILE A 17 3.57 -1.41 10.21
N VAL A 18 4.85 -1.09 10.00
CA VAL A 18 5.90 -1.18 11.04
C VAL A 18 5.77 -0.11 12.11
N MET A 19 5.50 1.14 11.72
CA MET A 19 5.45 2.25 12.67
C MET A 19 4.21 2.21 13.56
N PHE A 20 3.12 1.64 13.07
CA PHE A 20 1.82 1.70 13.74
C PHE A 20 1.27 0.34 14.18
N GLY A 21 1.91 -0.76 13.77
CA GLY A 21 1.52 -2.09 14.20
C GLY A 21 1.83 -2.32 15.68
N ASN A 22 0.78 -2.53 16.48
CA ASN A 22 0.91 -2.98 17.85
C ASN A 22 0.84 -4.52 17.94
N GLN A 23 0.92 -5.07 19.15
CA GLN A 23 0.87 -6.53 19.37
C GLN A 23 -0.42 -7.18 18.83
N ASN A 24 -1.55 -6.47 18.85
CA ASN A 24 -2.82 -6.96 18.32
C ASN A 24 -2.79 -7.03 16.80
N THR A 25 -2.22 -6.02 16.14
CA THR A 25 -1.98 -6.03 14.68
C THR A 25 -1.08 -7.20 14.29
N LEU A 26 -0.01 -7.45 15.05
CA LEU A 26 0.83 -8.63 14.81
C LEU A 26 0.02 -9.92 14.94
N GLN A 27 -0.75 -10.11 16.01
CA GLN A 27 -1.53 -11.33 16.22
C GLN A 27 -2.58 -11.56 15.12
N ALA A 28 -3.18 -10.50 14.59
CA ALA A 28 -4.15 -10.61 13.50
C ALA A 28 -3.49 -11.02 12.17
N VAL A 29 -2.25 -10.58 11.94
CA VAL A 29 -1.54 -10.75 10.67
C VAL A 29 -0.71 -12.04 10.69
N LEU A 30 -0.18 -12.45 11.84
CA LEU A 30 0.69 -13.63 12.01
C LEU A 30 0.16 -14.91 11.31
N PRO A 31 -1.15 -15.23 11.37
CA PRO A 31 -1.70 -16.39 10.66
C PRO A 31 -1.61 -16.27 9.12
N MET A 32 -1.67 -15.04 8.59
CA MET A 32 -1.53 -14.75 7.15
C MET A 32 -0.07 -14.76 6.70
N ILE A 33 0.87 -14.56 7.64
CA ILE A 33 2.33 -14.61 7.39
C ILE A 33 2.82 -16.06 7.16
N ASN A 34 1.98 -17.07 7.41
CA ASN A 34 2.30 -18.49 7.23
C ASN A 34 2.51 -18.93 5.75
N TRP A 35 2.58 -17.96 4.86
CA TRP A 35 3.25 -18.05 3.58
C TRP A 35 4.76 -18.37 3.78
N GLN A 36 5.11 -19.61 4.15
CA GLN A 36 6.46 -20.23 4.12
C GLN A 36 7.72 -19.36 4.25
N ASP A 37 7.81 -18.41 5.20
CA ASP A 37 9.07 -17.68 5.44
C ASP A 37 9.83 -18.23 6.64
N GLU A 38 10.79 -19.11 6.39
CA GLU A 38 11.68 -19.65 7.41
C GLU A 38 12.51 -18.55 8.10
N ASN A 39 12.71 -17.39 7.45
CA ASN A 39 13.50 -16.29 8.02
C ASN A 39 12.81 -15.61 9.22
N LEU A 40 11.49 -15.73 9.32
CA LEU A 40 10.74 -15.20 10.46
C LEU A 40 11.00 -15.97 11.75
N TYR A 41 11.28 -17.27 11.65
CA TYR A 41 11.60 -18.14 12.78
C TYR A 41 12.86 -17.70 13.54
N TYR A 42 13.75 -16.95 12.87
CA TYR A 42 15.02 -16.48 13.44
C TYR A 42 14.95 -15.04 14.00
N SER A 43 13.87 -14.29 13.72
CA SER A 43 13.73 -12.90 14.17
C SER A 43 12.94 -12.80 15.49
N ARG A 44 13.62 -12.47 16.60
CA ARG A 44 13.01 -12.43 17.95
C ARG A 44 12.30 -11.12 18.32
N GLY A 45 11.89 -10.30 17.34
CA GLY A 45 11.30 -8.97 17.58
C GLY A 45 9.99 -8.74 16.84
N TYR A 46 8.94 -8.33 17.57
CA TYR A 46 7.62 -7.99 17.04
C TYR A 46 7.67 -7.01 15.85
N SER A 47 8.50 -5.97 15.94
CA SER A 47 8.66 -4.95 14.90
C SER A 47 9.33 -5.47 13.62
N LEU A 48 10.25 -6.43 13.74
CA LEU A 48 10.96 -7.03 12.60
C LEU A 48 10.04 -7.96 11.82
N ILE A 49 9.19 -8.73 12.51
CA ILE A 49 8.20 -9.62 11.87
C ILE A 49 7.18 -8.79 11.07
N LEU A 50 6.70 -7.67 11.64
CA LEU A 50 5.79 -6.75 10.95
C LEU A 50 6.45 -6.12 9.71
N ALA A 51 7.72 -5.71 9.81
CA ALA A 51 8.47 -5.17 8.68
C ALA A 51 8.60 -6.19 7.56
N HIS A 52 8.95 -7.42 7.91
CA HIS A 52 9.11 -8.48 6.94
C HIS A 52 7.80 -8.81 6.21
N ALA A 53 6.70 -8.97 6.97
CA ALA A 53 5.37 -9.23 6.43
C ALA A 53 4.90 -8.11 5.48
N ALA A 54 5.06 -6.86 5.92
CA ALA A 54 4.68 -5.72 5.12
C ALA A 54 5.50 -5.60 3.82
N GLY A 55 6.78 -6.00 3.86
CA GLY A 55 7.66 -6.01 2.69
C GLY A 55 7.28 -7.04 1.66
N ARG A 56 6.86 -8.21 2.13
CA ARG A 56 6.36 -9.25 1.25
C ARG A 56 5.04 -8.85 0.61
N VAL A 57 4.09 -8.31 1.39
CA VAL A 57 2.83 -7.76 0.85
C VAL A 57 3.11 -6.72 -0.23
N ALA A 58 3.97 -5.73 0.04
CA ALA A 58 4.36 -4.74 -0.97
C ALA A 58 5.03 -5.38 -2.20
N GLY A 59 5.87 -6.40 -1.99
CA GLY A 59 6.53 -7.17 -3.04
C GLY A 59 5.55 -7.91 -3.97
N VAL A 60 4.52 -8.53 -3.41
CA VAL A 60 3.46 -9.22 -4.16
C VAL A 60 2.55 -8.23 -4.88
N LEU A 61 2.13 -7.16 -4.20
CA LEU A 61 1.23 -6.16 -4.77
C LEU A 61 1.84 -5.41 -5.96
N ARG A 62 3.18 -5.21 -5.97
CA ARG A 62 3.91 -4.62 -7.11
C ARG A 62 4.32 -5.63 -8.18
N GLY A 63 3.86 -6.89 -8.09
CA GLY A 63 4.16 -7.96 -9.06
C GLY A 63 5.61 -8.45 -9.03
N GLY A 64 6.33 -8.26 -7.93
CA GLY A 64 7.71 -8.70 -7.73
C GLY A 64 7.84 -10.10 -7.11
N SER A 65 6.75 -10.87 -7.04
CA SER A 65 6.68 -12.21 -6.45
C SER A 65 5.71 -13.07 -7.25
N ASP A 66 5.95 -14.39 -7.26
CA ASP A 66 5.08 -15.40 -7.88
C ASP A 66 3.87 -15.78 -6.99
N GLU A 67 3.76 -15.18 -5.80
CA GLU A 67 2.65 -15.38 -4.87
C GLU A 67 1.35 -14.71 -5.35
N LYS A 68 0.21 -15.27 -4.93
CA LYS A 68 -1.12 -14.80 -5.35
C LYS A 68 -1.43 -13.41 -4.80
N SER A 69 -1.91 -12.49 -5.63
CA SER A 69 -2.26 -11.13 -5.19
C SER A 69 -3.42 -11.07 -4.18
N GLU A 70 -4.32 -12.04 -4.18
CA GLU A 70 -5.55 -12.06 -3.34
C GLU A 70 -5.24 -12.03 -1.83
N ASP A 71 -4.32 -12.86 -1.38
CA ASP A 71 -3.92 -12.95 0.03
C ASP A 71 -3.13 -11.69 0.44
N ALA A 72 -2.32 -11.12 -0.46
CA ALA A 72 -1.62 -9.86 -0.21
C ALA A 72 -2.59 -8.67 -0.12
N VAL A 73 -3.64 -8.65 -0.94
CA VAL A 73 -4.76 -7.68 -0.84
C VAL A 73 -5.49 -7.86 0.49
N SER A 74 -5.77 -9.11 0.88
CA SER A 74 -6.45 -9.42 2.15
C SER A 74 -5.63 -8.98 3.36
N ALA A 75 -4.31 -9.22 3.34
CA ALA A 75 -3.40 -8.73 4.36
C ALA A 75 -3.37 -7.19 4.39
N PHE A 76 -3.27 -6.53 3.22
CA PHE A 76 -3.34 -5.08 3.12
C PHE A 76 -4.64 -4.51 3.70
N ALA A 77 -5.78 -5.10 3.37
CA ALA A 77 -7.09 -4.72 3.90
C ALA A 77 -7.14 -4.83 5.42
N LEU A 78 -6.64 -5.94 5.98
CA LEU A 78 -6.54 -6.13 7.42
C LEU A 78 -5.71 -5.03 8.08
N PHE A 79 -4.54 -4.72 7.52
CA PHE A 79 -3.68 -3.66 8.05
C PHE A 79 -4.37 -2.30 8.04
N LEU A 80 -4.95 -1.92 6.90
CA LEU A 80 -5.64 -0.65 6.76
C LEU A 80 -6.79 -0.53 7.77
N ASN A 81 -7.65 -1.55 7.84
CA ASN A 81 -8.78 -1.56 8.76
C ASN A 81 -8.33 -1.46 10.22
N LYS A 82 -7.26 -2.15 10.60
CA LYS A 82 -6.77 -2.13 11.97
C LYS A 82 -6.30 -0.74 12.40
N LEU A 83 -5.60 -0.05 11.51
CA LEU A 83 -5.12 1.33 11.75
C LEU A 83 -6.29 2.30 11.92
N LEU A 84 -7.33 2.14 11.09
CA LEU A 84 -8.54 2.95 11.16
C LEU A 84 -9.34 2.68 12.45
N GLU A 85 -9.46 1.42 12.88
CA GLU A 85 -10.06 1.05 14.18
C GLU A 85 -9.34 1.71 15.36
N GLU A 86 -8.01 1.74 15.31
CA GLU A 86 -7.15 2.33 16.33
C GLU A 86 -7.05 3.86 16.25
N LYS A 87 -7.80 4.47 15.32
CA LYS A 87 -7.84 5.92 15.07
C LYS A 87 -6.47 6.50 14.75
N ILE A 88 -5.61 5.70 14.12
CA ILE A 88 -4.33 6.15 13.63
C ILE A 88 -4.58 6.95 12.35
N THR A 89 -4.12 8.19 12.34
CA THR A 89 -4.31 9.08 11.19
C THR A 89 -3.52 8.56 9.98
N VAL A 90 -4.25 8.24 8.91
CA VAL A 90 -3.70 7.97 7.57
C VAL A 90 -3.82 9.25 6.74
N SER A 91 -2.70 9.79 6.24
CA SER A 91 -2.76 10.96 5.36
C SER A 91 -2.97 10.58 3.90
N ASP A 92 -3.55 11.49 3.12
CA ASP A 92 -3.76 11.26 1.68
C ASP A 92 -2.43 11.12 0.93
N GLU A 93 -1.38 11.82 1.36
CA GLU A 93 -0.03 11.68 0.81
C GLU A 93 0.55 10.28 1.05
N GLN A 94 0.25 9.66 2.20
CA GLN A 94 0.66 8.29 2.49
C GLN A 94 -0.05 7.29 1.57
N LEU A 95 -1.37 7.40 1.44
CA LEU A 95 -2.15 6.55 0.53
C LEU A 95 -1.70 6.73 -0.92
N TRP A 96 -1.42 7.96 -1.34
CA TRP A 96 -0.89 8.26 -2.67
C TRP A 96 0.46 7.59 -2.93
N ASN A 97 1.38 7.66 -1.98
CA ASN A 97 2.68 7.00 -2.10
C ASN A 97 2.55 5.47 -2.18
N ILE A 98 1.63 4.86 -1.43
CA ILE A 98 1.35 3.42 -1.50
C ILE A 98 0.84 3.06 -2.90
N VAL A 99 -0.19 3.75 -3.40
CA VAL A 99 -0.76 3.42 -4.71
C VAL A 99 0.27 3.60 -5.83
N THR A 100 1.02 4.70 -5.80
CA THR A 100 1.95 5.02 -6.89
C THR A 100 3.23 4.19 -6.88
N ASN A 101 3.68 3.68 -5.73
CA ASN A 101 4.92 2.92 -5.62
C ASN A 101 4.71 1.42 -5.40
N ASP A 102 3.74 1.03 -4.60
CA ASP A 102 3.57 -0.34 -4.13
C ASP A 102 2.47 -1.08 -4.90
N PHE A 103 1.49 -0.37 -5.48
CA PHE A 103 0.46 -1.00 -6.33
C PHE A 103 0.76 -0.87 -7.82
N TYR A 104 1.76 -0.07 -8.17
CA TYR A 104 2.22 0.09 -9.54
C TYR A 104 3.09 -1.09 -9.95
N ILE A 105 2.68 -1.79 -11.00
CA ILE A 105 3.38 -2.94 -11.56
C ILE A 105 4.03 -2.52 -12.87
N ASN A 106 5.36 -2.45 -12.86
CA ASN A 106 6.15 -2.18 -14.06
C ASN A 106 6.38 -3.48 -14.83
N ASN A 107 5.53 -3.77 -15.81
CA ASN A 107 5.66 -4.97 -16.65
C ASN A 107 6.63 -4.81 -17.84
N GLY A 108 7.37 -3.69 -17.90
CA GLY A 108 8.21 -3.35 -19.04
C GLY A 108 7.41 -2.77 -20.23
N ARG A 109 8.14 -2.39 -21.29
CA ARG A 109 7.59 -1.62 -22.43
C ARG A 109 6.49 -2.35 -23.19
N ASP A 110 6.51 -3.68 -23.23
CA ASP A 110 5.67 -4.46 -24.16
C ASP A 110 4.32 -4.88 -23.56
N LYS A 111 4.19 -4.88 -22.23
CA LYS A 111 2.99 -5.34 -21.52
C LYS A 111 2.16 -4.21 -20.91
N GLY A 112 2.68 -2.98 -20.97
CA GLY A 112 2.07 -1.82 -20.33
C GLY A 112 2.15 -1.89 -18.81
N ASN A 113 2.32 -0.74 -18.18
CA ASN A 113 2.27 -0.66 -16.72
C ASN A 113 0.83 -0.81 -16.27
N VAL A 114 0.60 -1.61 -15.23
CA VAL A 114 -0.73 -1.83 -14.65
C VAL A 114 -0.69 -1.51 -13.16
N PHE A 115 -1.87 -1.35 -12.57
CA PHE A 115 -1.99 -1.21 -11.12
C PHE A 115 -2.76 -2.38 -10.53
N ASN A 116 -2.46 -2.70 -9.28
CA ASN A 116 -3.24 -3.63 -8.49
C ASN A 116 -4.59 -2.99 -8.10
N ARG A 117 -5.60 -3.18 -8.95
CA ARG A 117 -6.94 -2.58 -8.78
C ARG A 117 -7.65 -3.05 -7.51
N GLU A 118 -7.48 -4.30 -7.12
CA GLU A 118 -8.07 -4.87 -5.90
C GLU A 118 -7.53 -4.18 -4.64
N ALA A 119 -6.22 -3.90 -4.60
CA ALA A 119 -5.60 -3.15 -3.52
C ALA A 119 -6.03 -1.67 -3.51
N ILE A 120 -6.16 -1.04 -4.68
CA ILE A 120 -6.74 0.32 -4.78
C ILE A 120 -8.17 0.32 -4.24
N LYS A 121 -8.99 -0.65 -4.65
CA LYS A 121 -10.39 -0.78 -4.22
C LYS A 121 -10.52 -0.91 -2.71
N THR A 122 -9.59 -1.64 -2.07
CA THR A 122 -9.52 -1.73 -0.60
C THR A 122 -9.38 -0.36 0.07
N ILE A 123 -8.63 0.58 -0.52
CA ILE A 123 -8.57 1.97 -0.03
C ILE A 123 -9.90 2.68 -0.28
N CYS A 124 -10.45 2.57 -1.49
CA CYS A 124 -11.70 3.25 -1.88
C CYS A 124 -12.88 2.86 -0.97
N ASP A 125 -12.98 1.58 -0.60
CA ASP A 125 -14.07 1.01 0.20
C ASP A 125 -13.90 1.27 1.71
N SER A 126 -12.74 1.79 2.13
CA SER A 126 -12.44 2.12 3.53
C SER A 126 -13.01 3.47 3.96
N SER A 127 -13.02 3.76 5.27
CA SER A 127 -13.51 5.04 5.80
C SER A 127 -12.71 6.28 5.35
N VAL A 128 -11.48 6.09 4.86
CA VAL A 128 -10.64 7.16 4.29
C VAL A 128 -10.78 7.29 2.77
N GLY A 129 -11.52 6.39 2.11
CA GLY A 129 -11.62 6.34 0.65
C GLY A 129 -12.20 7.61 0.02
N ALA A 130 -13.25 8.18 0.60
CA ALA A 130 -13.87 9.41 0.10
C ALA A 130 -12.95 10.64 0.20
N GLN A 131 -12.21 10.76 1.32
CA GLN A 131 -11.20 11.80 1.49
C GLN A 131 -10.06 11.63 0.49
N PHE A 132 -9.56 10.41 0.35
CA PHE A 132 -8.48 10.10 -0.58
C PHE A 132 -8.86 10.36 -2.04
N LEU A 133 -10.07 9.98 -2.46
CA LEU A 133 -10.57 10.28 -3.80
C LEU A 133 -10.67 11.79 -4.04
N THR A 134 -11.10 12.56 -3.03
CA THR A 134 -11.13 14.03 -3.11
C THR A 134 -9.73 14.59 -3.31
N TYR A 135 -8.74 14.10 -2.55
CA TYR A 135 -7.35 14.47 -2.73
C TYR A 135 -6.87 14.15 -4.16
N VAL A 136 -7.11 12.93 -4.65
CA VAL A 136 -6.71 12.49 -6.01
C VAL A 136 -7.37 13.33 -7.10
N ASN A 137 -8.66 13.67 -6.96
CA ASN A 137 -9.34 14.53 -7.93
C ASN A 137 -8.78 15.96 -7.94
N HIS A 138 -8.17 16.42 -6.83
CA HIS A 138 -7.43 17.68 -6.79
C HIS A 138 -6.00 17.57 -7.32
N LEU A 139 -5.47 16.35 -7.50
CA LEU A 139 -4.14 16.12 -8.06
C LEU A 139 -4.06 16.41 -9.57
N ASP A 140 -5.10 16.87 -10.28
CA ASP A 140 -4.89 17.26 -11.67
C ASP A 140 -5.79 18.37 -12.24
N LYS A 141 -5.10 19.35 -12.84
CA LYS A 141 -5.45 19.97 -14.13
C LYS A 141 -4.21 20.31 -15.01
N ASN A 142 -2.97 20.19 -14.51
CA ASN A 142 -1.77 20.77 -15.17
C ASN A 142 -0.48 19.93 -15.04
N TYR A 143 -0.52 18.69 -14.53
CA TYR A 143 0.73 17.93 -14.39
C TYR A 143 1.28 17.48 -15.76
N THR A 144 2.60 17.55 -15.96
CA THR A 144 3.30 17.04 -17.16
C THR A 144 3.80 15.61 -16.99
N ASN A 145 3.75 15.06 -15.77
CA ASN A 145 4.25 13.72 -15.47
C ASN A 145 3.22 12.64 -15.82
N GLU A 146 3.56 11.81 -16.80
CA GLU A 146 2.71 10.71 -17.30
C GLU A 146 2.34 9.68 -16.22
N ARG A 147 3.25 9.37 -15.29
CA ARG A 147 2.99 8.43 -14.20
C ARG A 147 1.93 8.94 -13.23
N ILE A 148 1.93 10.25 -12.95
CA ILE A 148 0.89 10.88 -12.11
C ILE A 148 -0.46 10.77 -12.80
N LYS A 149 -0.54 11.12 -14.10
CA LYS A 149 -1.79 11.03 -14.87
C LYS A 149 -2.36 9.61 -14.91
N LEU A 150 -1.50 8.63 -15.17
CA LEU A 150 -1.91 7.22 -15.16
C LEU A 150 -2.43 6.79 -13.80
N SER A 151 -1.78 7.22 -12.72
CA SER A 151 -2.20 6.88 -11.35
C SER A 151 -3.54 7.53 -11.01
N VAL A 152 -3.73 8.83 -11.30
CA VAL A 152 -5.00 9.54 -11.09
C VAL A 152 -6.13 8.86 -11.88
N ALA A 153 -5.92 8.63 -13.17
CA ALA A 153 -6.93 8.01 -14.03
C ALA A 153 -7.34 6.62 -13.53
N GLU A 154 -6.38 5.82 -13.09
CA GLU A 154 -6.66 4.48 -12.59
C GLU A 154 -7.38 4.50 -11.23
N ILE A 155 -6.98 5.38 -10.30
CA ILE A 155 -7.66 5.53 -9.01
C ILE A 155 -9.10 6.03 -9.21
N THR A 156 -9.31 7.07 -10.03
CA THR A 156 -10.65 7.59 -10.33
C THR A 156 -11.53 6.52 -10.97
N LYS A 157 -10.97 5.69 -11.85
CA LYS A 157 -11.69 4.56 -12.46
C LYS A 157 -12.11 3.50 -11.44
N VAL A 158 -11.25 3.19 -10.46
CA VAL A 158 -11.52 2.15 -9.45
C VAL A 158 -12.43 2.68 -8.34
N CYS A 159 -12.19 3.88 -7.83
CA CYS A 159 -12.97 4.45 -6.70
C CYS A 159 -14.26 5.16 -7.12
N GLY A 160 -14.39 5.59 -8.38
CA GLY A 160 -15.56 6.32 -8.88
C GLY A 160 -16.55 5.47 -9.69
N GLY A 161 -16.27 4.17 -9.84
CA GLY A 161 -17.10 3.19 -10.54
C GLY A 161 -18.06 2.43 -9.64
#